data_AF-A0A2G7GXY7-F1
#
_entry.id   AF-A0A2G7GXY7-F1
#
_cell.length_a   1.000
_cell.length_b   1.000
_cell.length_c   1.000
_cell.angle_alpha   90.00
_cell.angle_beta   90.00
_cell.angle_gamma   90.00
#
_symmetry.space_group_name_H-M   'P 1'
#
loop_
_entity.id
_entity.type
_entity.pdbx_description
1 polymer ?
#
loop_
_entity_poly.entity_id
_entity_poly.type
_entity_poly.pdbx_seq_one_letter_code
_entity_poly.pdbx_strand_id
1 'polypeptide(L)' 'MALWLVFGMILLSATGILALTFGPLRAATNVRTIRVIAGVQYLCALLLLGARLSGKA' A
#
# COMPACT_ATOMS: atom_id res chain seq x y z
N MET A 1 3.14 -15.77 -10.77
CA MET A 1 2.04 -14.91 -11.30
C MET A 1 1.15 -14.34 -10.21
N ALA A 2 0.52 -15.14 -9.34
CA ALA A 2 -0.40 -14.64 -8.31
C ALA A 2 0.22 -13.58 -7.37
N LEU A 3 1.50 -13.72 -7.02
CA LEU A 3 2.20 -12.79 -6.14
C LEU A 3 2.34 -11.37 -6.75
N TRP A 4 2.48 -11.28 -8.07
CA TRP A 4 2.51 -10.00 -8.79
C TRP A 4 1.14 -9.32 -8.81
N LEU A 5 0.05 -10.10 -8.91
CA LEU A 5 -1.31 -9.58 -8.80
C LEU A 5 -1.58 -9.04 -7.39
N VAL A 6 -1.18 -9.78 -6.35
CA VAL A 6 -1.32 -9.34 -4.95
C VAL A 6 -0.49 -8.08 -4.70
N PHE A 7 0.77 -8.06 -5.15
CA PHE A 7 1.62 -6.89 -5.07
C PHE A 7 0.98 -5.66 -5.75
N GLY A 8 0.53 -5.82 -7.00
CA GLY A 8 -0.14 -4.74 -7.75
C GLY A 8 -1.41 -4.24 -7.08
N MET A 9 -2.23 -5.14 -6.54
CA MET A 9 -3.45 -4.80 -5.79
C MET A 9 -3.14 -3.99 -4.53
N ILE A 10 -2.13 -4.40 -3.74
CA ILE A 10 -1.69 -3.67 -2.54
C ILE A 10 -1.19 -2.28 -2.91
N LEU A 11 -0.39 -2.19 -3.98
CA LEU A 11 0.14 -0.90 -4.47
C LEU A 11 -0.97 0.04 -4.92
N LEU A 12 -1.93 -0.46 -5.71
CA LEU A 12 -3.08 0.32 -6.15
C LEU A 12 -3.95 0.76 -4.96
N SER A 13 -4.20 -0.12 -4.00
CA SER A 13 -4.98 0.21 -2.80
C SER A 13 -4.30 1.28 -1.96
N ALA A 14 -3.01 1.11 -1.65
CA ALA A 14 -2.23 2.08 -0.89
C ALA A 14 -2.19 3.45 -1.60
N THR A 15 -1.99 3.45 -2.92
CA THR A 15 -1.95 4.67 -3.74
C THR A 15 -3.31 5.36 -3.76
N GLY A 16 -4.40 4.61 -3.91
CA GLY A 16 -5.76 5.14 -3.88
C GLY A 16 -6.10 5.77 -2.53
N ILE A 17 -5.76 5.10 -1.43
CA ILE A 17 -5.97 5.63 -0.07
C ILE A 17 -5.17 6.93 0.12
N LEU A 18 -3.90 6.95 -0.28
CA LEU A 18 -3.07 8.16 -0.18
C LEU A 18 -3.60 9.30 -1.05
N ALA A 19 -3.98 9.03 -2.30
CA ALA A 19 -4.58 10.02 -3.19
C ALA A 19 -5.84 10.63 -2.56
N LEU A 20 -6.71 9.80 -1.96
CA LEU A 20 -7.89 10.27 -1.23
C LEU A 20 -7.50 11.11 0.00
N THR A 21 -6.44 10.76 0.74
CA THR A 21 -5.96 11.56 1.87
C THR A 21 -5.28 12.88 1.49
N PHE A 22 -4.91 13.07 0.22
CA PHE A 22 -4.38 14.33 -0.29
C PHE A 22 -5.45 15.20 -0.96
N GLY A 23 -6.54 14.59 -1.45
CA GLY A 23 -7.70 15.28 -2.00
C GLY A 23 -8.86 15.37 -0.99
N PRO A 24 -9.97 14.63 -1.21
CA PRO A 24 -11.24 14.84 -0.51
C PRO A 24 -11.20 14.55 0.99
N LEU A 25 -10.32 13.65 1.44
CA LEU A 25 -10.22 13.26 2.86
C LEU A 25 -9.12 14.02 3.62
N ARG A 26 -8.53 15.06 3.02
CA ARG A 26 -7.41 15.80 3.62
C ARG A 26 -7.76 16.47 4.95
N ALA A 27 -9.02 16.88 5.12
CA ALA A 27 -9.53 17.52 6.32
C ALA A 27 -10.13 16.54 7.34
N ALA A 28 -10.14 15.23 7.06
CA ALA A 28 -10.67 14.25 7.98
C ALA A 28 -9.81 14.17 9.25
N THR A 29 -10.44 14.14 10.43
CA THR A 29 -9.76 14.06 11.74
C THR A 29 -8.76 12.90 11.82
N ASN A 30 -9.05 11.80 11.12
CA ASN A 30 -8.25 10.58 11.14
C ASN A 30 -7.27 10.45 9.97
N VAL A 31 -7.04 11.51 9.19
CA VAL A 31 -6.19 11.48 7.99
C VAL A 31 -4.78 10.95 8.29
N ARG A 32 -4.23 11.26 9.46
CA ARG A 32 -2.91 10.76 9.90
C ARG A 32 -2.92 9.24 10.05
N THR A 33 -3.93 8.68 10.71
CA THR A 33 -4.09 7.23 10.90
C THR A 33 -4.24 6.52 9.56
N ILE A 34 -5.03 7.09 8.64
CA ILE A 34 -5.24 6.53 7.30
C ILE A 34 -3.92 6.50 6.49
N ARG A 35 -3.11 7.56 6.60
CA ARG A 35 -1.78 7.61 5.96
C ARG A 35 -0.80 6.59 6.54
N VAL A 36 -0.85 6.35 7.86
CA VAL A 36 -0.04 5.31 8.51
C VAL A 36 -0.42 3.93 7.98
N ILE A 37 -1.71 3.64 7.84
CA ILE A 37 -2.20 2.37 7.27
C ILE A 37 -1.71 2.20 5.83
N ALA A 38 -1.79 3.25 4.99
CA ALA A 38 -1.24 3.20 3.63
C ALA A 38 0.28 2.98 3.63
N GLY A 39 1.02 3.57 4.58
CA GLY A 39 2.44 3.32 4.77
C GLY A 39 2.76 1.85 5.09
N VAL A 40 1.97 1.22 5.96
CA VAL A 40 2.10 -0.21 6.27
C VAL A 40 1.83 -1.08 5.03
N GLN A 41 0.87 -0.70 4.19
CA GLN A 41 0.63 -1.42 2.93
C GLN A 41 1.82 -1.37 1.98
N TYR A 42 2.53 -0.24 1.88
CA TYR A 42 3.78 -0.19 1.11
C TYR A 42 4.89 -1.04 1.72
N LEU A 43 4.99 -1.13 3.05
CA LEU A 43 5.92 -2.06 3.69
C LEU A 43 5.60 -3.51 3.34
N CYS A 44 4.32 -3.91 3.35
CA CYS A 44 3.90 -5.24 2.90
C CYS A 44 4.25 -5.49 1.43
N ALA A 45 4.04 -4.49 0.56
CA ALA A 45 4.43 -4.58 -0.85
C ALA A 45 5.95 -4.78 -1.00
N LEU A 46 6.76 -4.04 -0.24
CA LEU A 46 8.22 -4.21 -0.20
C LEU A 46 8.64 -5.60 0.29
N LEU A 47 7.98 -6.13 1.32
CA LEU A 47 8.25 -7.49 1.81
C LEU A 47 7.91 -8.55 0.76
N LEU A 48 6.79 -8.41 0.06
CA LEU A 48 6.41 -9.30 -1.04
C LEU A 48 7.40 -9.22 -2.21
N LEU A 49 7.83 -8.02 -2.57
CA LEU A 49 8.88 -7.81 -3.57
C LEU A 49 10.19 -8.49 -3.13
N GLY A 50 10.60 -8.31 -1.87
CA GLY A 50 11.79 -8.95 -1.31
C GLY A 50 11.70 -10.48 -1.28
N ALA A 51 10.54 -11.03 -0.93
CA ALA A 51 10.29 -12.46 -0.95
C ALA A 51 10.39 -13.05 -2.38
N ARG A 52 9.87 -12.32 -3.37
CA ARG A 52 9.98 -12.67 -4.80
C ARG A 52 11.44 -12.63 -5.26
N LEU A 53 12.16 -11.54 -4.97
CA LEU A 53 13.56 -11.36 -5.37
C LEU A 53 14.49 -12.38 -4.70
N SER A 54 14.17 -12.83 -3.49
CA SER A 54 14.90 -13.87 -2.77
C SER A 54 14.61 -15.29 -3.27
N GLY A 55 13.79 -15.44 -4.32
CA GLY A 55 13.41 -16.74 -4.89
C GLY A 55 12.55 -17.61 -3.96
N LYS A 56 12.04 -17.06 -2.85
CA LYS A 56 11.19 -17.79 -1.90
C LYS A 56 9.73 -17.85 -2.36
N ALA A 57 9.38 -17.20 -3.47
CA ALA A 57 8.03 -17.18 -4.02
C ALA A 57 7.98 -16.84 -5.52
#